data_AF-A0A972YB65-F1
#
_entry.id   AF-A0A972YB65-F1
#
_cell.length_a   1.000
_cell.length_b   1.000
_cell.length_c   1.000
_cell.angle_alpha   90.00
_cell.angle_beta   90.00
_cell.angle_gamma   90.00
#
_symmetry.space_group_name_H-M   'P 1'
#
loop_
_entity.id
_entity.type
_entity.pdbx_description
1 polymer ?
#
loop_
_entity_poly.entity_id
_entity_poly.type
_entity_poly.pdbx_seq_one_letter_code
_entity_poly.pdbx_strand_id
1 'polypeptide(L)'
;MDRRSFIWGMGGFFVGASLSGGAAFAYRELRRARFRASLPPSPPPAFESRGLVDGWILSAADRERIGSAEYALQSELLEIVDGSDIPGRPFSREVVKGVDDCVEACEKETRCTRFTFAKATHPDETKRNVCWLKTGEGEADSPRAPDYISGWRR
;
A
#
# COMPACT_ATOMS: atom_id res chain seq x y z
N MET A 1 60.33 39.94 -63.23
CA MET A 1 59.42 39.58 -62.11
C MET A 1 59.04 38.13 -62.30
N ASP A 2 59.68 37.25 -61.53
CA ASP A 2 59.75 35.82 -61.82
C ASP A 2 58.77 35.00 -60.96
N ARG A 3 58.05 34.09 -61.61
CA ARG A 3 56.81 33.42 -61.18
C ARG A 3 57.03 32.22 -60.24
N ARG A 4 58.17 32.20 -59.54
CA ARG A 4 58.69 30.99 -58.87
C ARG A 4 58.56 30.99 -57.34
N SER A 5 58.06 32.06 -56.74
CA SER A 5 58.02 32.19 -55.26
C SER A 5 56.68 31.88 -54.60
N PHE A 6 55.65 31.46 -55.35
CA PHE A 6 54.29 31.31 -54.77
C PHE A 6 53.87 29.87 -54.45
N ILE A 7 54.65 28.84 -54.85
CA ILE A 7 54.21 27.43 -54.71
C ILE A 7 54.70 26.76 -53.42
N TRP A 8 55.68 27.32 -52.72
CA TRP A 8 56.17 26.76 -51.44
C TRP A 8 55.49 27.31 -50.17
N GLY A 9 54.55 28.26 -50.30
CA GLY A 9 53.91 28.90 -49.14
C GLY A 9 52.65 28.22 -48.61
N MET A 10 51.98 27.37 -49.40
CA MET A 10 50.65 26.84 -49.04
C MET A 10 50.56 25.31 -48.88
N GLY A 11 51.62 24.55 -49.16
CA GLY A 11 51.61 23.09 -49.03
C GLY A 11 51.80 22.55 -47.61
N GLY A 12 52.33 23.35 -46.68
CA GLY A 12 52.74 22.87 -45.35
C GLY A 12 51.66 22.88 -44.27
N PHE A 13 50.55 23.59 -44.47
CA PHE A 13 49.60 23.86 -43.37
C PHE A 13 48.46 22.84 -43.23
N PHE A 14 48.25 21.97 -44.23
CA PHE A 14 47.14 21.00 -44.18
C PHE A 14 47.50 19.63 -43.57
N VAL A 15 48.78 19.32 -43.31
CA VAL A 15 49.17 18.04 -42.68
C VAL A 15 49.24 18.13 -41.14
N GLY A 16 49.37 19.32 -40.57
CA GLY A 16 49.56 19.50 -39.12
C GLY A 16 48.29 19.42 -38.26
N ALA A 17 47.10 19.61 -38.86
CA ALA A 17 45.85 19.78 -38.10
C ALA A 17 45.06 18.47 -37.86
N SER A 18 45.40 17.37 -38.53
CA SER A 18 44.61 16.12 -38.46
C SER A 18 45.10 15.15 -37.38
N LEU A 19 46.37 15.21 -36.97
CA LEU A 19 46.93 14.27 -36.00
C LEU A 19 46.67 14.68 -34.53
N SER A 20 46.51 15.97 -34.25
CA SER A 20 46.27 16.49 -32.90
C SER A 20 44.81 16.33 -32.45
N GLY A 21 43.84 16.42 -33.36
CA GLY A 21 42.43 16.20 -33.06
C GLY A 21 42.09 14.74 -32.73
N GLY A 22 42.65 13.79 -33.47
CA GLY A 22 42.43 12.35 -33.25
C GLY A 22 42.98 11.85 -31.93
N ALA A 23 44.20 12.28 -31.56
CA ALA A 23 44.82 11.92 -30.28
C ALA A 23 44.06 12.51 -29.08
N ALA A 24 43.60 13.76 -29.17
CA ALA A 24 42.81 14.39 -28.11
C ALA A 24 41.43 13.75 -27.95
N PHE A 25 40.77 13.38 -29.04
CA PHE A 25 39.50 12.66 -29.02
C PHE A 25 39.64 11.25 -28.43
N ALA A 26 40.64 10.50 -28.89
CA ALA A 26 40.95 9.16 -28.36
C ALA A 26 41.33 9.21 -26.87
N TYR A 27 42.14 10.19 -26.45
CA TYR A 27 42.48 10.39 -25.04
C TYR A 27 41.25 10.71 -24.19
N ARG A 28 40.33 11.54 -24.69
CA ARG A 28 39.10 11.91 -23.96
C ARG A 28 38.13 10.73 -23.82
N GLU A 29 38.01 9.89 -24.86
CA GLU A 29 37.19 8.68 -24.82
C GLU A 29 37.79 7.59 -23.90
N LEU A 30 39.11 7.38 -23.93
CA LEU A 30 39.78 6.47 -23.00
C LEU A 30 39.63 6.92 -21.54
N ARG A 31 39.70 8.24 -21.28
CA ARG A 31 39.48 8.80 -19.94
C ARG A 31 38.04 8.61 -19.47
N ARG A 32 37.05 8.78 -20.37
CA ARG A 32 35.62 8.50 -20.08
C ARG A 32 35.37 7.01 -19.81
N ALA A 33 35.95 6.13 -20.61
CA ALA A 33 35.84 4.68 -20.44
C ALA A 33 36.46 4.24 -19.11
N ARG A 34 37.65 4.76 -18.77
CA ARG A 34 38.32 4.46 -17.51
C ARG A 34 37.55 5.01 -16.31
N PHE A 35 36.98 6.22 -16.42
CA PHE A 35 36.14 6.79 -15.35
C PHE A 35 34.89 5.93 -15.10
N ARG A 36 34.22 5.47 -16.17
CA ARG A 36 33.09 4.53 -16.05
C ARG A 36 33.49 3.18 -15.46
N ALA A 37 34.66 2.66 -15.81
CA ALA A 37 35.18 1.40 -15.27
C ALA A 37 35.66 1.51 -13.81
N SER A 38 35.99 2.72 -13.34
CA SER A 38 36.38 2.99 -11.95
C SER A 38 35.22 3.40 -11.05
N LEU A 39 33.99 3.52 -11.58
CA LEU A 39 32.84 3.72 -10.73
C LEU A 39 32.65 2.46 -9.88
N PRO A 40 32.54 2.58 -8.55
CA PRO A 40 32.18 1.43 -7.73
C PRO A 40 30.85 0.88 -8.25
N PRO A 41 30.67 -0.46 -8.25
CA PRO A 41 29.37 -1.04 -8.59
C PRO A 41 28.32 -0.33 -7.73
N SER A 42 27.22 0.10 -8.36
CA SER A 42 26.09 0.63 -7.60
C SER A 42 25.80 -0.38 -6.48
N PRO A 43 25.67 0.05 -5.22
CA PRO A 43 25.21 -0.88 -4.19
C PRO A 43 23.91 -1.51 -4.71
N PRO A 44 23.70 -2.82 -4.50
CA PRO A 44 22.38 -3.37 -4.74
C PRO A 44 21.37 -2.48 -4.02
N PRO A 45 20.15 -2.28 -4.57
CA PRO A 45 19.13 -1.50 -3.88
C PRO A 45 19.08 -2.01 -2.44
N ALA A 46 19.34 -1.12 -1.49
CA ALA A 46 19.36 -1.48 -0.09
C ALA A 46 18.03 -2.16 0.20
N PHE A 47 18.09 -3.46 0.49
CA PHE A 47 16.92 -4.20 0.91
C PHE A 47 16.57 -3.66 2.29
N GLU A 48 15.69 -2.67 2.30
CA GLU A 48 15.21 -2.03 3.51
C GLU A 48 14.29 -3.02 4.22
N SER A 49 14.86 -3.78 5.15
CA SER A 49 14.13 -4.69 6.02
C SER A 49 13.36 -3.92 7.10
N ARG A 50 12.50 -2.99 6.70
CA ARG A 50 11.48 -2.41 7.57
C ARG A 50 10.23 -3.29 7.49
N GLY A 51 10.29 -4.40 8.23
CA GLY A 51 9.18 -5.36 8.34
C GLY A 51 9.58 -6.78 8.75
N LEU A 52 10.72 -6.97 9.42
CA LEU A 52 11.17 -8.29 9.84
C LEU A 52 10.35 -8.76 11.06
N VAL A 53 9.33 -9.59 10.81
CA VAL A 53 8.72 -10.46 11.81
C VAL A 53 8.97 -11.90 11.33
N ASP A 54 9.63 -12.72 12.14
CA ASP A 54 9.86 -14.16 11.93
C ASP A 54 10.59 -14.61 10.65
N GLY A 55 11.53 -13.81 10.11
CA GLY A 55 12.50 -14.29 9.12
C GLY A 55 11.99 -14.48 7.69
N TRP A 56 10.77 -14.04 7.39
CA TRP A 56 10.23 -14.03 6.03
C TRP A 56 10.45 -12.68 5.34
N ILE A 57 10.98 -12.71 4.11
CA ILE A 57 11.12 -11.52 3.26
C ILE A 57 9.82 -11.37 2.46
N LEU A 58 8.99 -10.41 2.84
CA LEU A 58 7.84 -10.00 2.03
C LEU A 58 8.32 -9.13 0.87
N SER A 59 8.00 -9.53 -0.36
CA SER A 59 8.21 -8.67 -1.53
C SER A 59 7.21 -7.51 -1.51
N ALA A 60 7.51 -6.42 -2.24
CA ALA A 60 6.58 -5.30 -2.38
C ALA A 60 5.22 -5.74 -2.97
N ALA A 61 5.22 -6.73 -3.86
CA ALA A 61 4.00 -7.30 -4.44
C ALA A 61 3.20 -8.15 -3.45
N ASP A 62 3.89 -8.85 -2.54
CA ASP A 62 3.22 -9.60 -1.47
C ASP A 62 2.63 -8.66 -0.42
N ARG A 63 3.24 -7.48 -0.22
CA ARG A 63 2.68 -6.44 0.65
C ARG A 63 1.36 -5.90 0.14
N GLU A 64 1.18 -5.77 -1.17
CA GLU A 64 -0.10 -5.35 -1.77
C GLU A 64 -1.17 -6.45 -1.64
N ARG A 65 -0.78 -7.73 -1.77
CA ARG A 65 -1.68 -8.87 -1.54
C ARG A 65 -2.06 -9.04 -0.07
N ILE A 66 -1.10 -8.88 0.85
CA ILE A 66 -1.34 -9.02 2.29
C ILE A 66 -2.02 -7.77 2.86
N GLY A 67 -1.76 -6.57 2.33
CA GLY A 67 -2.52 -5.36 2.68
C GLY A 67 -4.02 -5.51 2.42
N SER A 68 -4.40 -6.35 1.44
CA SER A 68 -5.79 -6.77 1.23
C SER A 68 -6.24 -7.97 2.08
N ALA A 69 -5.31 -8.74 2.64
CA ALA A 69 -5.58 -9.92 3.48
C ALA A 69 -5.64 -9.62 4.99
N GLU A 70 -4.89 -8.63 5.49
CA GLU A 70 -4.96 -8.17 6.88
C GLU A 70 -6.34 -7.56 7.17
N TYR A 71 -6.92 -6.85 6.19
CA TYR A 71 -8.32 -6.43 6.19
C TYR A 71 -9.34 -7.58 6.07
N ALA A 72 -8.94 -8.74 5.55
CA ALA A 72 -9.78 -9.94 5.47
C ALA A 72 -9.66 -10.86 6.71
N LEU A 73 -8.64 -10.65 7.56
CA LEU A 73 -8.45 -11.35 8.83
C LEU A 73 -9.05 -10.59 10.01
N GLN A 74 -9.26 -9.28 9.90
CA GLN A 74 -10.07 -8.53 10.86
C GLN A 74 -11.52 -9.03 10.91
N SER A 75 -12.04 -9.52 9.79
CA SER A 75 -13.43 -9.99 9.65
C SER A 75 -13.68 -11.45 10.07
N GLU A 76 -12.67 -12.23 10.44
CA GLU A 76 -12.88 -13.58 11.00
C GLU A 76 -13.30 -13.58 12.48
N LEU A 77 -13.32 -12.42 13.13
CA LEU A 77 -13.62 -12.29 14.57
C LEU A 77 -15.09 -12.01 14.90
N LEU A 78 -15.91 -11.59 13.93
CA LEU A 78 -17.33 -11.33 14.14
C LEU A 78 -18.14 -11.99 13.01
N GLU A 79 -18.92 -13.01 13.35
CA GLU A 79 -19.90 -13.58 12.43
C GLU A 79 -21.10 -12.65 12.32
N ILE A 80 -21.44 -12.22 11.11
CA ILE A 80 -22.55 -11.29 10.86
C ILE A 80 -23.73 -12.05 10.26
N VAL A 81 -24.91 -11.85 10.83
CA VAL A 81 -26.17 -12.42 10.35
C VAL A 81 -27.23 -11.33 10.18
N ASP A 82 -27.78 -11.27 8.97
CA ASP A 82 -28.93 -10.41 8.67
C ASP A 82 -30.24 -11.05 9.16
N GLY A 83 -31.19 -10.20 9.55
CA GLY A 83 -32.52 -10.59 9.96
C GLY A 83 -32.61 -11.18 11.38
N SER A 84 -31.62 -10.90 12.21
CA SER A 84 -31.53 -11.43 13.58
C SER A 84 -31.27 -10.33 14.61
N ASP A 85 -31.83 -10.50 15.80
CA ASP A 85 -31.49 -9.74 16.99
C ASP A 85 -30.91 -10.71 18.02
N ILE A 86 -29.63 -10.54 18.35
CA ILE A 86 -28.95 -11.45 19.27
C ILE A 86 -29.12 -10.92 20.69
N PRO A 87 -29.71 -11.69 21.61
CA PRO A 87 -29.85 -11.29 22.99
C PRO A 87 -28.48 -11.12 23.64
N GLY A 88 -28.41 -10.17 24.56
CA GLY A 88 -27.19 -9.84 25.29
C GLY A 88 -27.43 -8.62 26.14
N ARG A 89 -26.55 -8.37 27.12
CA ARG A 89 -26.68 -7.19 27.98
C ARG A 89 -26.16 -5.96 27.23
N PRO A 90 -27.01 -4.99 26.84
CA PRO A 90 -26.52 -3.78 26.20
C PRO A 90 -25.74 -2.94 27.21
N PHE A 91 -24.58 -2.44 26.80
CA PHE A 91 -23.78 -1.51 27.62
C PHE A 91 -23.54 -0.17 26.91
N SER A 92 -23.62 -0.13 25.59
CA SER A 92 -23.55 1.10 24.80
C SER A 92 -24.64 1.11 23.73
N ARG A 93 -25.05 2.34 23.37
CA ARG A 93 -25.99 2.63 22.29
C ARG A 93 -25.48 3.86 21.55
N GLU A 94 -25.34 3.74 20.25
CA GLU A 94 -24.85 4.81 19.39
C GLU A 94 -25.60 4.87 18.06
N VAL A 95 -25.61 6.05 17.45
CA VAL A 95 -26.21 6.25 16.13
C VAL A 95 -25.07 6.26 15.11
N VAL A 96 -25.11 5.33 14.17
CA VAL A 96 -24.04 5.08 13.20
C VAL A 96 -24.57 5.22 11.78
N LYS A 97 -23.71 5.32 10.76
CA LYS A 97 -24.20 5.47 9.37
C LYS A 97 -24.52 4.11 8.72
N GLY A 98 -23.89 3.05 9.20
CA GLY A 98 -24.07 1.71 8.66
C GLY A 98 -23.61 0.61 9.60
N VAL A 99 -23.72 -0.63 9.12
CA VAL A 99 -23.30 -1.81 9.88
C VAL A 99 -21.78 -1.83 10.10
N ASP A 100 -20.99 -1.35 9.14
CA ASP A 100 -19.52 -1.33 9.24
C ASP A 100 -19.02 -0.49 10.42
N ASP A 101 -19.64 0.68 10.63
CA ASP A 101 -19.35 1.53 11.80
C ASP A 101 -19.67 0.81 13.12
N CYS A 102 -20.74 0.01 13.16
CA CYS A 102 -21.15 -0.76 14.33
C CYS A 102 -20.18 -1.93 14.60
N VAL A 103 -19.68 -2.57 13.55
CA VAL A 103 -18.63 -3.59 13.63
C VAL A 103 -17.35 -2.96 14.18
N GLU A 104 -16.90 -1.85 13.62
CA GLU A 104 -15.69 -1.14 14.06
C GLU A 104 -15.79 -0.70 15.53
N ALA A 105 -16.96 -0.20 15.94
CA ALA A 105 -17.20 0.17 17.33
C ALA A 105 -17.18 -1.03 18.28
N CYS A 106 -17.73 -2.18 17.86
CA CYS A 106 -17.63 -3.41 18.63
C CYS A 106 -16.18 -3.92 18.71
N GLU A 107 -15.40 -3.80 17.64
CA GLU A 107 -13.98 -4.19 17.63
C GLU A 107 -13.12 -3.32 18.55
N LYS A 108 -13.40 -2.01 18.63
CA LYS A 108 -12.73 -1.08 19.54
C LYS A 108 -12.98 -1.39 21.01
N GLU A 109 -14.13 -1.98 21.33
CA GLU A 109 -14.54 -2.27 22.69
C GLU A 109 -14.26 -3.73 23.07
N THR A 110 -13.27 -3.96 23.93
CA THR A 110 -12.87 -5.32 24.37
C THR A 110 -13.99 -6.11 25.07
N ARG A 111 -14.98 -5.39 25.62
CA ARG A 111 -16.15 -5.97 26.32
C ARG A 111 -17.29 -6.31 25.36
N CYS A 112 -17.24 -5.85 24.12
CA CYS A 112 -18.22 -6.16 23.10
C CYS A 112 -18.01 -7.60 22.63
N THR A 113 -18.99 -8.45 22.90
CA THR A 113 -19.01 -9.84 22.40
C THR A 113 -20.01 -10.00 21.26
N ARG A 114 -21.02 -9.11 21.23
CA ARG A 114 -22.18 -9.14 20.34
C ARG A 114 -22.60 -7.73 20.01
N PHE A 115 -23.14 -7.51 18.82
CA PHE A 115 -23.80 -6.26 18.47
C PHE A 115 -25.10 -6.53 17.72
N THR A 116 -25.98 -5.53 17.76
CA THR A 116 -27.18 -5.49 16.92
C THR A 116 -27.33 -4.11 16.35
N PHE A 117 -27.50 -4.02 15.04
CA PHE A 117 -27.70 -2.79 14.27
C PHE A 117 -29.10 -2.78 13.68
N ALA A 118 -29.88 -1.74 13.97
CA ALA A 118 -31.15 -1.51 13.31
C ALA A 118 -30.95 -0.76 11.99
N LYS A 119 -31.46 -1.34 10.90
CA LYS A 119 -31.36 -0.79 9.55
C LYS A 119 -31.96 0.62 9.47
N ALA A 120 -31.49 1.41 8.52
CA ALA A 120 -32.07 2.72 8.20
C ALA A 120 -33.57 2.64 7.85
N THR A 121 -34.02 1.48 7.35
CA THR A 121 -35.41 1.21 6.97
C THR A 121 -36.29 0.73 8.13
N HIS A 122 -35.76 0.67 9.35
CA HIS A 122 -36.50 0.16 10.51
C HIS A 122 -37.83 0.93 10.69
N PRO A 123 -38.96 0.24 10.97
CA PRO A 123 -40.29 0.86 11.03
C PRO A 123 -40.40 1.94 12.13
N ASP A 124 -39.73 1.71 13.26
CA ASP A 124 -39.58 2.70 14.32
C ASP A 124 -38.42 3.67 14.01
N GLU A 125 -38.75 4.95 13.80
CA GLU A 125 -37.77 5.99 13.44
C GLU A 125 -36.72 6.22 14.53
N THR A 126 -37.06 5.97 15.80
CA THR A 126 -36.17 6.18 16.93
C THR A 126 -35.06 5.12 17.02
N LYS A 127 -35.22 4.03 16.26
CA LYS A 127 -34.30 2.90 16.20
C LYS A 127 -33.48 2.88 14.90
N ARG A 128 -33.86 3.65 13.89
CA ARG A 128 -33.11 3.69 12.62
C ARG A 128 -31.67 4.06 12.88
N ASN A 129 -30.75 3.33 12.27
CA ASN A 129 -29.32 3.61 12.34
C ASN A 129 -28.74 3.51 13.77
N VAL A 130 -29.41 2.79 14.67
CA VAL A 130 -28.92 2.58 16.03
C VAL A 130 -28.14 1.28 16.10
N CYS A 131 -26.94 1.36 16.65
CA CYS A 131 -26.10 0.24 17.03
C CYS A 131 -26.18 0.02 18.55
N TRP A 132 -26.44 -1.22 18.95
CA TRP A 132 -26.39 -1.65 20.34
C TRP A 132 -25.20 -2.59 20.52
N LEU A 133 -24.23 -2.14 21.30
CA LEU A 133 -23.10 -2.97 21.72
C LEU A 133 -23.51 -3.76 22.97
N LYS A 134 -23.34 -5.08 22.88
CA LYS A 134 -23.80 -6.04 23.88
C LYS A 134 -22.63 -6.87 24.40
N THR A 135 -22.78 -7.31 25.64
CA THR A 135 -21.83 -8.21 26.30
C THR A 135 -22.54 -9.44 26.86
N GLY A 136 -21.77 -10.50 27.12
CA GLY A 136 -22.28 -11.79 27.57
C GLY A 136 -22.67 -12.71 26.42
N GLU A 137 -23.30 -13.83 26.77
CA GLU A 137 -23.73 -14.89 25.86
C GLU A 137 -25.23 -14.80 25.55
N GLY A 138 -25.59 -15.31 24.38
CA GLY A 138 -26.93 -15.29 23.84
C GLY A 138 -26.91 -15.92 22.46
N GLU A 139 -27.89 -16.76 22.18
CA GLU A 139 -28.09 -17.37 20.87
C GLU A 139 -28.97 -16.46 20.04
N ALA A 140 -28.64 -16.29 18.75
CA ALA A 140 -29.43 -15.46 17.85
C ALA A 140 -30.91 -15.90 17.91
N ASP A 141 -31.79 -14.99 18.31
CA ASP A 141 -33.22 -15.27 18.21
C ASP A 141 -33.54 -15.37 16.71
N SER A 142 -34.08 -16.53 16.33
CA SER A 142 -34.52 -16.95 14.99
C SER A 142 -35.23 -15.83 14.18
N PRO A 143 -35.36 -15.94 12.84
CA PRO A 143 -35.39 -14.86 11.83
C PRO A 143 -36.66 -13.96 11.80
N ARG A 144 -37.11 -13.50 12.97
CA ARG A 144 -38.27 -12.63 13.18
C ARG A 144 -37.88 -11.15 13.23
N ALA A 145 -36.62 -10.82 13.00
CA ALA A 145 -36.07 -9.47 13.13
C ALA A 145 -35.45 -9.00 11.79
N PRO A 146 -36.20 -8.97 10.67
CA PRO A 146 -35.66 -8.61 9.34
C PRO A 146 -35.07 -7.20 9.28
N ASP A 147 -35.47 -6.32 10.19
CA ASP A 147 -35.01 -4.94 10.29
C ASP A 147 -33.69 -4.77 11.05
N TYR A 148 -33.10 -5.88 11.52
CA TYR A 148 -31.88 -5.91 12.30
C TYR A 148 -30.79 -6.74 11.62
N ILE A 149 -29.55 -6.28 11.74
CA ILE A 149 -28.34 -7.02 11.42
C ILE A 149 -27.61 -7.21 12.74
N SER A 150 -27.23 -8.43 13.08
CA SER A 150 -26.46 -8.69 14.30
C SER A 150 -25.15 -9.37 13.99
N GLY A 151 -24.20 -9.28 14.91
CA GLY A 151 -22.98 -10.06 14.83
C GLY A 151 -22.43 -10.46 16.19
N TRP A 152 -21.61 -11.52 16.22
CA TRP A 152 -21.05 -12.07 17.44
C TRP A 152 -19.66 -12.67 17.22
N ARG A 153 -18.87 -12.67 18.28
CA ARG A 153 -17.54 -13.29 18.29
C ARG A 153 -17.68 -14.79 18.62
N ARG A 154 -17.02 -15.65 17.84
CA ARG A 154 -16.87 -17.08 18.16
C ARG A 154 -15.85 -17.32 19.26
#